data_AF-A0A833VD81-F1
#
_entry.id   AF-A0A833VD81-F1
#
_cell.length_a   1.000
_cell.length_b   1.000
_cell.length_c   1.000
_cell.angle_alpha   90.00
_cell.angle_beta   90.00
_cell.angle_gamma   90.00
#
_symmetry.space_group_name_H-M   'P 1'
#
loop_
_entity.id
_entity.type
_entity.pdbx_description
1 polymer ?
#
loop_
_entity_poly.entity_id
_entity_poly.type
_entity_poly.pdbx_seq_one_letter_code
_entity_poly.pdbx_strand_id
1 'polypeptide(L)'
;MAVLEDPFGCMRQMEAKGPKVWRQDSAVAEVGQWIVVAGGGGLTDLDEGDEERAVEVYNKQTDMWELAQPMPWKFEGSTYATGLFVAASESRLYVIEKKTGWMSQFEPENKKWGSTRQMMPNQSISAWSIATIGKQRLLLVGAEMKVELQKREMKVRFWEVDGDNLQAIDKKSVEMPAEIVNNLFPDFTRMDDARKHACSVKEYGTEIGGYIFDPANMKNGVVMYQLSMKSEEGKMVDRWGGSHVRPLLTIAKWKKYQLGVLR
;
A
#
# COMPACT_ATOMS: atom_id res chain seq x y z
N MET A 1 -8.62 7.33 19.12
CA MET A 1 -8.65 5.88 19.39
C MET A 1 -8.06 5.17 18.19
N ALA A 2 -6.91 4.52 18.34
CA ALA A 2 -6.36 3.64 17.31
C ALA A 2 -6.79 2.21 17.66
N VAL A 3 -7.68 1.64 16.86
CA VAL A 3 -8.16 0.26 17.04
C VAL A 3 -7.36 -0.63 16.12
N LEU A 4 -6.54 -1.51 16.69
CA LEU A 4 -5.84 -2.57 15.97
C LEU A 4 -6.80 -3.77 15.94
N GLU A 5 -7.36 -4.16 14.78
CA GLU A 5 -8.24 -5.35 14.73
C GLU A 5 -7.84 -6.39 13.67
N ASP A 6 -7.70 -7.62 14.20
CA ASP A 6 -7.86 -8.90 13.51
C ASP A 6 -9.36 -9.14 13.16
N PRO A 7 -9.68 -9.63 11.95
CA PRO A 7 -11.05 -9.88 11.48
C PRO A 7 -11.92 -10.88 12.30
N PHE A 8 -11.40 -11.61 13.29
CA PHE A 8 -12.12 -12.71 13.97
C PHE A 8 -12.60 -12.47 15.41
N GLY A 9 -12.40 -11.28 16.00
CA GLY A 9 -13.12 -10.86 17.22
C GLY A 9 -12.80 -11.64 18.51
N CYS A 10 -11.63 -12.29 18.59
CA CYS A 10 -11.20 -13.03 19.79
C CYS A 10 -10.21 -12.28 20.71
N MET A 11 -9.92 -11.00 20.45
CA MET A 11 -9.00 -10.22 21.26
C MET A 11 -9.71 -9.09 22.03
N ARG A 12 -9.27 -8.91 23.27
CA ARG A 12 -9.74 -7.91 24.24
C ARG A 12 -9.42 -6.51 23.71
N GLN A 13 -10.42 -5.63 23.59
CA GLN A 13 -10.19 -4.22 23.29
C GLN A 13 -9.36 -3.59 24.41
N MET A 14 -8.25 -2.94 24.05
CA MET A 14 -7.39 -2.20 24.98
C MET A 14 -7.34 -0.75 24.54
N GLU A 15 -7.62 0.16 25.46
CA GLU A 15 -7.54 1.60 25.24
C GLU A 15 -6.07 2.03 25.37
N ALA A 16 -5.46 2.46 24.27
CA ALA A 16 -4.12 3.04 24.27
C ALA A 16 -4.23 4.57 24.24
N LYS A 17 -3.19 5.26 24.74
CA LYS A 17 -3.07 6.72 24.57
C LYS A 17 -3.18 7.07 23.09
N GLY A 18 -3.83 8.18 22.78
CA GLY A 18 -3.92 8.66 21.39
C GLY A 18 -2.58 9.22 20.88
N PRO A 19 -2.37 9.22 19.55
CA PRO A 19 -1.26 9.96 18.96
C PRO A 19 -1.38 11.46 19.29
N LYS A 20 -0.25 12.16 19.28
CA LYS A 20 -0.14 13.57 19.64
C LYS A 20 -0.61 14.49 18.53
N VAL A 21 -0.44 14.07 17.27
CA VAL A 21 -0.92 14.85 16.11
C VAL A 21 -2.28 14.30 15.68
N TRP A 22 -3.26 15.20 15.60
CA TRP A 22 -4.54 14.88 15.03
C TRP A 22 -4.47 14.95 13.50
N ARG A 23 -4.98 13.92 12.82
CA ARG A 23 -4.80 13.72 11.39
C ARG A 23 -5.87 12.83 10.81
N GLN A 24 -6.21 13.06 9.55
CA GLN A 24 -7.07 12.19 8.75
C GLN A 24 -6.25 11.52 7.65
N ASP A 25 -6.64 10.30 7.29
CA ASP A 25 -6.07 9.56 6.16
C ASP A 25 -4.55 9.31 6.33
N SER A 26 -4.12 8.86 7.51
CA SER A 26 -2.71 8.51 7.75
C SER A 26 -2.40 7.08 7.36
N ALA A 27 -1.17 6.84 6.93
CA ALA A 27 -0.65 5.49 6.81
C ALA A 27 -0.36 4.93 8.20
N VAL A 28 -0.96 3.79 8.54
CA VAL A 28 -0.77 3.12 9.83
C VAL A 28 -0.32 1.69 9.59
N ALA A 29 0.75 1.28 10.28
CA ALA A 29 1.26 -0.08 10.19
C ALA A 29 1.92 -0.52 11.51
N GLU A 30 1.84 -1.82 11.79
CA GLU A 30 2.61 -2.46 12.84
C GLU A 30 3.97 -2.90 12.29
N VAL A 31 5.05 -2.52 12.97
CA VAL A 31 6.44 -2.84 12.60
C VAL A 31 7.11 -3.44 13.84
N GLY A 32 7.06 -4.77 13.94
CA GLY A 32 7.57 -5.50 15.11
C GLY A 32 6.90 -5.04 16.41
N GLN A 33 7.67 -4.42 17.31
CA GLN A 33 7.15 -3.91 18.59
C GLN A 33 6.52 -2.50 18.49
N TRP A 34 6.54 -1.89 17.31
CA TRP A 34 6.13 -0.51 17.11
C TRP A 34 4.82 -0.43 16.33
N ILE A 35 4.00 0.57 16.60
CA ILE A 35 2.95 1.02 15.67
C ILE A 35 3.43 2.35 15.09
N VAL A 36 3.49 2.44 13.76
CA VAL A 36 3.91 3.65 13.05
C VAL A 36 2.70 4.31 12.42
N VAL A 37 2.57 5.62 12.64
CA VAL A 37 1.59 6.48 11.98
C VAL A 37 2.36 7.52 11.20
N ALA A 38 2.24 7.50 9.87
CA ALA A 38 2.95 8.38 8.96
C ALA A 38 1.98 9.14 8.07
N GLY A 39 2.23 10.44 7.90
CA GLY A 39 1.45 11.29 7.02
C GLY A 39 0.02 11.55 7.51
N GLY A 40 -0.85 11.96 6.59
CA GLY A 40 -2.22 12.41 6.84
C GLY A 40 -2.30 13.92 7.04
N GLY A 41 -3.35 14.53 6.52
CA GLY A 41 -3.60 15.97 6.65
C GLY A 41 -4.53 16.28 7.81
N GLY A 42 -4.33 17.43 8.46
CA GLY A 42 -5.32 18.04 9.34
C GLY A 42 -6.43 18.71 8.52
N LEU A 43 -7.69 18.62 8.94
CA LEU A 43 -8.83 19.29 8.29
C LEU A 43 -8.87 20.82 8.49
N THR A 44 -7.81 21.43 9.02
CA THR A 44 -7.78 22.85 9.33
C THR A 44 -6.60 23.49 8.64
N ASP A 45 -6.88 24.45 7.76
CA ASP A 45 -5.96 25.42 7.14
C ASP A 45 -5.31 26.34 8.20
N LEU A 46 -4.83 25.78 9.32
CA LEU A 46 -4.07 26.51 10.32
C LEU A 46 -2.59 26.40 9.94
N ASP A 47 -2.16 27.39 9.17
CA ASP A 47 -0.79 27.90 8.98
C ASP A 47 0.37 26.90 9.13
N GLU A 48 0.87 26.47 7.96
CA GLU A 48 2.27 26.17 7.63
C GLU A 48 3.13 25.40 8.67
N GLY A 49 3.22 24.08 8.54
CA GLY A 49 4.20 23.26 9.24
C GLY A 49 4.35 21.83 8.70
N ASP A 50 5.42 21.14 9.11
CA ASP A 50 5.76 19.74 8.78
C ASP A 50 4.73 18.69 9.26
N GLU A 51 3.54 19.12 9.70
CA GLU A 51 2.49 18.29 10.30
C GLU A 51 1.93 17.25 9.33
N GLU A 52 1.74 17.62 8.06
CA GLU A 52 1.31 16.66 7.02
C GLU A 52 2.33 15.55 6.79
N ARG A 53 3.62 15.81 7.03
CA ARG A 53 4.70 14.85 6.92
C ARG A 53 5.07 14.24 8.27
N ALA A 54 4.34 14.55 9.34
CA ALA A 54 4.68 14.08 10.67
C ALA A 54 4.60 12.56 10.75
N VAL A 55 5.55 11.98 11.49
CA VAL A 55 5.60 10.55 11.78
C VAL A 55 5.62 10.37 13.29
N GLU A 56 4.74 9.51 13.78
CA GLU A 56 4.65 9.14 15.18
C GLU A 56 4.83 7.63 15.32
N VAL A 57 5.60 7.24 16.32
CA VAL A 57 5.82 5.83 16.66
C VAL A 57 5.29 5.57 18.06
N TYR A 58 4.51 4.52 18.21
CA TYR A 58 4.05 4.02 19.48
C TYR A 58 4.85 2.79 19.85
N ASN A 59 5.48 2.83 21.03
CA ASN A 59 6.18 1.70 21.61
C ASN A 59 5.20 0.87 22.44
N LYS A 60 4.91 -0.37 22.01
CA LYS A 60 4.00 -1.27 22.73
C LYS A 60 4.54 -1.69 24.11
N GLN A 61 5.85 -1.65 24.34
CA GLN A 61 6.45 -2.02 25.63
C GLN A 61 6.36 -0.90 26.66
N THR A 62 6.51 0.35 26.23
CA THR A 62 6.49 1.51 27.14
C THR A 62 5.15 2.24 27.18
N ASP A 63 4.21 1.89 26.30
CA ASP A 63 2.90 2.55 26.15
C ASP A 63 3.03 4.07 25.92
N MET A 64 3.98 4.44 25.06
CA MET A 64 4.28 5.84 24.75
C MET A 64 4.36 6.12 23.25
N TRP A 65 3.80 7.28 22.87
CA TRP A 65 3.96 7.89 21.56
C TRP A 65 5.15 8.83 21.54
N GLU A 66 5.93 8.72 20.48
CA GLU A 66 7.12 9.52 20.24
C GLU A 66 7.10 10.08 18.82
N LEU A 67 7.53 11.34 18.67
CA LEU A 67 7.72 11.94 17.35
C LEU A 67 8.99 11.37 16.72
N ALA A 68 8.95 11.18 15.41
CA ALA A 68 10.06 10.71 14.60
C ALA A 68 10.40 11.71 13.49
N GLN A 69 11.44 11.41 12.71
CA GLN A 69 11.79 12.20 11.54
C GLN A 69 10.58 12.29 10.58
N PRO A 70 10.23 13.49 10.08
CA PRO A 70 9.12 13.64 9.14
C PRO A 70 9.40 12.90 7.83
N MET A 71 8.34 12.53 7.12
CA MET A 71 8.42 11.88 5.82
C MET A 71 9.30 12.69 4.85
N PRO A 72 10.09 12.03 3.98
CA PRO A 72 10.87 12.70 2.95
C PRO A 72 10.02 13.68 2.12
N TRP A 73 10.58 14.83 1.78
CA TRP A 73 9.90 15.88 0.99
C TRP A 73 9.35 15.39 -0.36
N LYS A 74 9.88 14.28 -0.89
CA LYS A 74 9.37 13.64 -2.11
C LYS A 74 7.92 13.16 -2.00
N PHE A 75 7.40 13.03 -0.79
CA PHE A 75 6.00 12.65 -0.50
C PHE A 75 5.09 13.86 -0.27
N GLU A 76 5.62 15.09 -0.35
CA GLU A 76 4.83 16.31 -0.18
C GLU A 76 3.67 16.37 -1.19
N GLY A 77 2.49 16.81 -0.72
CA GLY A 77 1.26 16.81 -1.51
C GLY A 77 0.65 15.42 -1.76
N SER A 78 1.29 14.35 -1.31
CA SER A 78 0.79 12.97 -1.37
C SER A 78 0.74 12.30 0.01
N THR A 79 0.83 13.09 1.08
CA THR A 79 0.90 12.64 2.48
C THR A 79 -0.37 11.97 2.98
N TYR A 80 -1.49 12.17 2.29
CA TYR A 80 -2.75 11.46 2.50
C TYR A 80 -2.61 9.97 2.10
N ALA A 81 -3.18 9.03 2.86
CA ALA A 81 -3.11 7.59 2.61
C ALA A 81 -3.83 7.16 1.32
N THR A 82 -4.69 8.01 0.77
CA THR A 82 -5.18 7.88 -0.61
C THR A 82 -4.06 8.04 -1.67
N GLY A 83 -2.97 8.71 -1.34
CA GLY A 83 -1.75 8.88 -2.13
C GLY A 83 -0.62 7.92 -1.80
N LEU A 84 -0.64 7.27 -0.62
CA LEU A 84 0.42 6.36 -0.16
C LEU A 84 -0.05 4.92 -0.05
N PHE A 85 0.79 3.99 -0.48
CA PHE A 85 0.69 2.60 -0.04
C PHE A 85 1.83 2.25 0.89
N VAL A 86 1.54 1.39 1.86
CA VAL A 86 2.51 0.94 2.85
C VAL A 86 2.55 -0.56 2.96
N ALA A 87 3.76 -1.06 3.24
CA ALA A 87 4.02 -2.43 3.65
C ALA A 87 4.95 -2.42 4.86
N ALA A 88 4.89 -3.44 5.71
CA ALA A 88 5.69 -3.50 6.92
C ALA A 88 6.39 -4.86 7.04
N SER A 89 7.65 -4.83 7.46
CA SER A 89 8.38 -5.99 7.96
C SER A 89 8.48 -5.93 9.48
N GLU A 90 9.22 -6.87 10.08
CA GLU A 90 9.49 -6.86 11.53
C GLU A 90 10.25 -5.62 12.00
N SER A 91 11.05 -4.99 11.12
CA SER A 91 11.95 -3.91 11.50
C SER A 91 11.76 -2.62 10.72
N ARG A 92 11.00 -2.61 9.62
CA ARG A 92 10.84 -1.43 8.78
C ARG A 92 9.42 -1.24 8.26
N LEU A 93 9.03 0.02 8.16
CA LEU A 93 7.92 0.48 7.35
C LEU A 93 8.44 0.82 5.96
N TYR A 94 7.73 0.40 4.93
CA TYR A 94 7.97 0.78 3.54
C TYR A 94 6.80 1.61 3.05
N VAL A 95 7.11 2.72 2.39
CA VAL A 95 6.10 3.64 1.84
C VAL A 95 6.39 3.88 0.38
N ILE A 96 5.35 3.83 -0.45
CA ILE A 96 5.41 4.22 -1.86
C ILE A 96 4.30 5.21 -2.19
N GLU A 97 4.63 6.25 -2.95
CA GLU A 97 3.65 7.18 -3.51
C GLU A 97 3.04 6.58 -4.77
N LYS A 98 1.72 6.48 -4.75
CA LYS A 98 0.91 5.74 -5.72
C LYS A 98 1.16 6.16 -7.16
N LYS A 99 1.35 7.45 -7.46
CA LYS A 99 1.40 7.94 -8.85
C LYS A 99 2.81 8.04 -9.41
N THR A 100 3.76 8.48 -8.60
CA THR A 100 5.13 8.81 -9.00
C THR A 100 6.08 7.64 -8.79
N GLY A 101 5.73 6.68 -7.93
CA GLY A 101 6.59 5.56 -7.57
C GLY A 101 7.77 5.96 -6.68
N TRP A 102 7.75 7.16 -6.08
CA TRP A 102 8.69 7.51 -5.02
C TRP A 102 8.50 6.57 -3.84
N MET A 103 9.59 6.01 -3.35
CA MET A 103 9.58 5.00 -2.31
C MET A 103 10.67 5.28 -1.28
N SER A 104 10.37 4.98 -0.01
CA SER A 104 11.34 5.05 1.07
C SER A 104 11.00 4.05 2.18
N GLN A 105 11.97 3.77 3.04
CA GLN A 105 11.85 2.90 4.19
C GLN A 105 12.09 3.69 5.48
N PHE A 106 11.33 3.39 6.52
CA PHE A 106 11.43 4.00 7.84
C PHE A 106 11.74 2.95 8.89
N GLU A 107 12.73 3.23 9.72
CA GLU A 107 13.17 2.38 10.82
C GLU A 107 12.67 2.97 12.14
N PRO A 108 11.63 2.40 12.78
CA PRO A 108 11.02 2.97 13.96
C PRO A 108 11.94 2.97 15.20
N GLU A 109 12.86 2.01 15.30
CA GLU A 109 13.82 1.95 16.40
C GLU A 109 14.75 3.17 16.40
N ASN A 110 15.29 3.53 15.23
CA ASN A 110 16.15 4.70 15.07
C ASN A 110 15.38 5.99 14.72
N LYS A 111 14.07 5.89 14.51
CA LYS A 111 13.14 6.97 14.14
C LYS A 111 13.59 7.74 12.90
N LYS A 112 14.18 7.03 11.94
CA LYS A 112 14.82 7.62 10.76
C LYS A 112 14.32 6.99 9.47
N TRP A 113 14.28 7.83 8.45
CA TRP A 113 14.08 7.42 7.07
C TRP A 113 15.41 6.99 6.45
N GLY A 114 15.35 5.94 5.64
CA GLY A 114 16.41 5.52 4.76
C GLY A 114 16.46 6.35 3.48
N SER A 115 17.07 5.79 2.44
CA SER A 115 17.12 6.45 1.13
C SER A 115 15.73 6.57 0.52
N THR A 116 15.49 7.68 -0.19
CA THR A 116 14.28 7.82 -1.02
C THR A 116 14.66 7.62 -2.48
N ARG A 117 13.98 6.70 -3.16
CA ARG A 117 14.25 6.34 -4.56
C ARG A 117 12.97 6.32 -5.37
N GLN A 118 13.07 6.70 -6.63
CA GLN A 118 11.97 6.52 -7.55
C GLN A 118 12.11 5.14 -8.17
N MET A 119 11.12 4.29 -7.97
CA MET A 119 11.06 3.01 -8.67
C MET A 119 10.87 3.30 -10.14
N MET A 120 11.77 2.77 -10.97
CA MET A 120 11.72 2.70 -12.43
C MET A 120 10.96 3.89 -13.07
N PRO A 121 11.62 4.91 -13.66
CA PRO A 121 10.97 6.08 -14.28
C PRO A 121 10.21 5.74 -15.58
N ASN A 122 9.54 4.58 -15.58
CA ASN A 122 8.61 4.10 -16.57
C ASN A 122 7.30 4.88 -16.41
N GLN A 123 7.23 5.99 -17.15
CA GLN A 123 6.11 6.91 -17.16
C GLN A 123 4.77 6.27 -17.59
N SER A 124 4.78 5.02 -18.07
CA SER A 124 3.55 4.30 -18.42
C SER A 124 2.80 3.70 -17.23
N ILE A 125 3.45 3.56 -16.06
CA ILE A 125 2.78 3.07 -14.85
C ILE A 125 1.94 4.20 -14.25
N SER A 126 0.63 3.99 -14.17
CA SER A 126 -0.34 4.96 -13.67
C SER A 126 -0.63 4.83 -12.17
N ALA A 127 -0.34 3.66 -11.59
CA ALA A 127 -0.49 3.42 -10.16
C ALA A 127 0.43 2.31 -9.65
N TRP A 128 1.00 2.54 -8.47
CA TRP A 128 1.87 1.62 -7.74
C TRP A 128 1.18 1.05 -6.50
N SER A 129 1.64 -0.11 -6.04
CA SER A 129 1.30 -0.76 -4.78
C SER A 129 2.47 -1.56 -4.26
N ILE A 130 2.50 -1.87 -2.97
CA ILE A 130 3.62 -2.59 -2.35
C ILE A 130 3.16 -3.61 -1.31
N ALA A 131 3.88 -4.73 -1.26
CA ALA A 131 3.78 -5.79 -0.27
C ALA A 131 5.14 -6.10 0.36
N THR A 132 5.12 -6.66 1.57
CA THR A 132 6.24 -7.48 2.08
C THR A 132 6.00 -8.95 1.73
N ILE A 133 7.02 -9.61 1.16
CA ILE A 133 6.98 -11.04 0.79
C ILE A 133 8.11 -11.85 1.45
N GLY A 134 8.73 -11.25 2.46
CA GLY A 134 9.80 -11.82 3.27
C GLY A 134 10.47 -10.72 4.09
N LYS A 135 11.43 -11.12 4.94
CA LYS A 135 12.06 -10.23 5.93
C LYS A 135 12.52 -8.87 5.38
N GLN A 136 13.13 -8.86 4.19
CA GLN A 136 13.62 -7.66 3.49
C GLN A 136 13.35 -7.74 1.99
N ARG A 137 12.30 -8.47 1.59
CA ARG A 137 11.92 -8.64 0.18
C ARG A 137 10.53 -8.10 -0.03
N LEU A 138 10.39 -7.30 -1.08
CA LEU A 138 9.19 -6.54 -1.36
C LEU A 138 8.63 -6.97 -2.72
N LEU A 139 7.32 -7.00 -2.80
CA LEU A 139 6.62 -7.14 -4.08
C LEU A 139 6.07 -5.77 -4.45
N LEU A 140 6.59 -5.23 -5.55
CA LEU A 140 6.08 -4.01 -6.14
C LEU A 140 5.09 -4.38 -7.24
N VAL A 141 3.92 -3.76 -7.22
CA VAL A 141 2.88 -3.98 -8.22
C VAL A 141 2.58 -2.67 -8.93
N GLY A 142 2.59 -2.69 -10.26
CA GLY A 142 2.36 -1.53 -11.10
C GLY A 142 1.25 -1.78 -12.11
N ALA A 143 0.30 -0.87 -12.16
CA ALA A 143 -0.78 -0.82 -13.15
C ALA A 143 -0.36 0.12 -14.30
N GLU A 144 -0.32 -0.41 -15.51
CA GLU A 144 0.04 0.30 -16.75
C GLU A 144 -1.19 0.43 -17.63
N MET A 145 -1.56 1.66 -18.01
CA MET A 145 -2.61 1.91 -18.98
C MET A 145 -1.99 2.41 -20.28
N LYS A 146 -2.06 1.60 -21.34
CA LYS A 146 -1.67 2.01 -22.69
C LYS A 146 -2.89 2.47 -23.47
N VAL A 147 -2.76 3.64 -24.09
CA VAL A 147 -3.80 4.22 -24.96
C VAL A 147 -3.17 4.51 -26.31
N GLU A 148 -3.54 3.73 -27.32
CA GLU A 148 -3.07 3.90 -28.71
C GLU A 148 -4.26 4.01 -29.65
N LEU A 149 -4.44 5.18 -30.28
CA LEU A 149 -5.47 5.52 -31.28
C LEU A 149 -6.92 5.15 -30.90
N GLN A 150 -7.26 3.87 -30.88
CA GLN A 150 -8.58 3.30 -30.56
C GLN A 150 -8.53 2.05 -29.67
N LYS A 151 -7.34 1.62 -29.23
CA LYS A 151 -7.17 0.47 -28.34
C LYS A 151 -6.65 0.95 -26.99
N ARG A 152 -7.33 0.50 -25.95
CA ARG A 152 -6.88 0.65 -24.56
C ARG A 152 -6.46 -0.72 -24.06
N GLU A 153 -5.32 -0.78 -23.40
CA GLU A 153 -4.80 -2.00 -22.82
C GLU A 153 -4.33 -1.71 -21.41
N MET A 154 -4.88 -2.46 -20.45
CA MET A 154 -4.46 -2.46 -19.07
C MET A 154 -3.50 -3.63 -18.85
N LYS A 155 -2.35 -3.37 -18.24
CA LYS A 155 -1.41 -4.40 -17.79
C LYS A 155 -1.15 -4.22 -16.30
N VAL A 156 -1.08 -5.33 -15.58
CA VAL A 156 -0.60 -5.33 -14.19
C VAL A 156 0.69 -6.13 -14.15
N ARG A 157 1.74 -5.50 -13.63
CA ARG A 157 3.09 -6.05 -13.58
C ARG A 157 3.61 -6.07 -12.17
N PHE A 158 4.50 -7.01 -11.92
CA PHE A 158 5.04 -7.29 -10.61
C PHE A 158 6.57 -7.32 -10.71
N TRP A 159 7.22 -6.79 -9.67
CA TRP A 159 8.67 -6.81 -9.51
C TRP A 159 9.03 -7.22 -8.09
N GLU A 160 10.05 -8.06 -7.96
CA GLU A 160 10.71 -8.29 -6.67
C GLU A 160 11.69 -7.15 -6.43
N VAL A 161 11.62 -6.55 -5.24
CA VAL A 161 12.42 -5.40 -4.84
C VAL A 161 13.17 -5.71 -3.56
N ASP A 162 14.45 -5.39 -3.56
CA ASP A 162 15.31 -5.45 -2.39
C ASP A 162 14.92 -4.36 -1.38
N GLY A 163 14.57 -4.76 -0.16
CA GLY A 163 14.07 -3.86 0.88
C GLY A 163 15.15 -3.02 1.57
N ASP A 164 16.43 -3.27 1.32
CA ASP A 164 17.50 -2.42 1.85
C ASP A 164 17.82 -1.28 0.90
N ASN A 165 17.95 -1.59 -0.38
CA ASN A 165 18.40 -0.66 -1.41
C ASN A 165 17.25 -0.04 -2.21
N LEU A 166 16.04 -0.59 -2.11
CA LEU A 166 14.86 -0.21 -2.89
C LEU A 166 15.12 -0.27 -4.40
N GLN A 167 15.67 -1.39 -4.84
CA GLN A 167 15.94 -1.66 -6.25
C GLN A 167 15.32 -2.99 -6.66
N ALA A 168 14.86 -3.07 -7.90
CA ALA A 168 14.36 -4.32 -8.44
C ALA A 168 15.50 -5.36 -8.47
N ILE A 169 15.25 -6.55 -7.93
CA ILE A 169 16.23 -7.65 -7.90
C ILE A 169 16.46 -8.18 -9.33
N ASP A 170 15.39 -8.26 -10.12
CA ASP A 170 15.44 -8.50 -11.57
C ASP A 170 14.75 -7.35 -12.32
N LYS A 171 15.29 -6.97 -13.48
CA LYS A 171 14.65 -6.01 -14.40
C LYS A 171 13.40 -6.60 -15.06
N LYS A 172 13.29 -7.93 -15.13
CA LYS A 172 12.14 -8.61 -15.74
C LYS A 172 10.94 -8.57 -14.81
N SER A 173 9.85 -7.97 -15.29
CA SER A 173 8.56 -8.01 -14.60
C SER A 173 7.82 -9.33 -14.87
N VAL A 174 7.02 -9.78 -13.90
CA VAL A 174 5.97 -10.78 -14.15
C VAL A 174 4.68 -10.05 -14.51
N GLU A 175 4.06 -10.40 -15.64
CA GLU A 175 2.81 -9.80 -16.10
C GLU A 175 1.61 -10.67 -15.69
N MET A 176 0.57 -10.06 -15.13
CA MET A 176 -0.70 -10.72 -14.84
C MET A 176 -1.39 -11.12 -16.15
N PRO A 177 -1.97 -12.33 -16.26
CA PRO A 177 -2.71 -12.74 -17.45
C PRO A 177 -3.83 -11.75 -17.82
N ALA A 178 -3.92 -11.39 -19.10
CA ALA A 178 -4.85 -10.36 -19.59
C ALA A 178 -6.33 -10.66 -19.24
N GLU A 179 -6.74 -11.93 -19.25
CA GLU A 179 -8.09 -12.34 -18.85
C GLU A 179 -8.40 -11.94 -17.40
N ILE A 180 -7.43 -12.09 -16.50
CA ILE A 180 -7.57 -11.75 -15.08
C ILE A 180 -7.58 -10.23 -14.91
N VAL A 181 -6.73 -9.50 -15.64
CA VAL A 181 -6.73 -8.03 -15.65
C VAL A 181 -8.07 -7.49 -16.14
N ASN A 182 -8.63 -8.05 -17.21
CA ASN A 182 -9.94 -7.66 -17.74
C ASN A 182 -11.07 -7.91 -16.74
N ASN A 183 -11.00 -8.97 -15.96
CA ASN A 183 -11.98 -9.25 -14.90
C ASN A 183 -11.84 -8.28 -13.72
N LEU A 184 -10.62 -7.85 -13.39
CA LEU A 184 -10.37 -6.92 -12.31
C LEU A 184 -10.74 -5.48 -12.67
N PHE A 185 -10.56 -5.11 -13.94
CA PHE A 185 -10.80 -3.77 -14.48
C PHE A 185 -11.76 -3.77 -15.69
N PRO A 186 -12.97 -4.37 -15.64
CA PRO A 186 -13.84 -4.57 -16.80
C PRO A 186 -14.20 -3.28 -17.57
N ASP A 187 -14.26 -2.15 -16.86
CA ASP A 187 -14.63 -0.84 -17.42
C ASP A 187 -13.44 0.00 -17.90
N PHE A 188 -12.20 -0.51 -17.90
CA PHE A 188 -11.04 0.33 -18.25
C PHE A 188 -11.12 0.91 -19.67
N THR A 189 -11.82 0.22 -20.58
CA THR A 189 -12.05 0.66 -21.96
C THR A 189 -12.93 1.91 -22.03
N ARG A 190 -13.79 2.14 -21.04
CA ARG A 190 -14.75 3.26 -20.94
C ARG A 190 -14.28 4.41 -20.05
N MET A 191 -13.09 4.33 -19.46
CA MET A 191 -12.58 5.38 -18.57
C MET A 191 -12.17 6.63 -19.36
N ASP A 192 -12.80 7.77 -19.14
CA ASP A 192 -12.31 9.03 -19.74
C ASP A 192 -10.87 9.32 -19.31
N ASP A 193 -10.14 10.10 -20.09
CA ASP A 193 -8.72 10.40 -19.86
C ASP A 193 -8.45 11.02 -18.47
N ALA A 194 -9.44 11.69 -17.87
CA ALA A 194 -9.39 12.21 -16.50
C ALA A 194 -9.35 11.10 -15.42
N ARG A 195 -9.75 9.87 -15.76
CA ARG A 195 -9.76 8.70 -14.87
C ARG A 195 -8.59 7.74 -15.10
N LYS A 196 -7.59 8.09 -15.94
CA LYS A 196 -6.35 7.32 -16.10
C LYS A 196 -5.67 6.99 -14.75
N HIS A 197 -5.88 7.83 -13.73
CA HIS A 197 -5.36 7.65 -12.36
C HIS A 197 -6.30 6.91 -11.39
N ALA A 198 -7.47 6.47 -11.84
CA ALA A 198 -8.44 5.78 -11.00
C ALA A 198 -8.20 4.26 -10.95
N CYS A 199 -7.38 3.72 -11.87
CA CYS A 199 -6.87 2.37 -11.69
C CYS A 199 -5.96 2.36 -10.48
N SER A 200 -6.42 1.72 -9.42
CA SER A 200 -5.63 1.48 -8.24
C SER A 200 -5.37 -0.01 -8.13
N VAL A 201 -4.18 -0.37 -7.70
CA VAL A 201 -3.90 -1.72 -7.25
C VAL A 201 -3.59 -1.60 -5.77
N LYS A 202 -4.34 -2.33 -4.95
CA LYS A 202 -3.94 -2.57 -3.57
C LYS A 202 -3.60 -4.03 -3.42
N GLU A 203 -2.49 -4.26 -2.75
CA GLU A 203 -1.93 -5.57 -2.50
C GLU A 203 -2.06 -5.87 -0.99
N TYR A 204 -2.33 -7.14 -0.66
CA TYR A 204 -2.05 -7.67 0.67
C TYR A 204 -1.32 -9.01 0.55
N GLY A 205 -0.05 -9.03 0.94
CA GLY A 205 0.87 -10.12 0.68
C GLY A 205 1.42 -10.76 1.95
N THR A 206 1.78 -12.02 1.80
CA THR A 206 2.55 -12.84 2.75
C THR A 206 3.69 -13.50 1.98
N GLU A 207 4.56 -14.21 2.68
CA GLU A 207 5.69 -14.93 2.04
C GLU A 207 5.26 -16.00 1.01
N ILE A 208 3.98 -16.42 1.02
CA ILE A 208 3.44 -17.47 0.14
C ILE A 208 2.53 -16.94 -0.97
N GLY A 209 2.17 -15.66 -0.95
CA GLY A 209 1.18 -15.08 -1.86
C GLY A 209 0.33 -13.98 -1.24
N GLY A 210 -0.62 -13.47 -2.01
CA GLY A 210 -1.43 -12.35 -1.61
C GLY A 210 -2.67 -12.13 -2.47
N TYR A 211 -3.30 -10.98 -2.27
CA TYR A 211 -4.48 -10.56 -3.01
C TYR A 211 -4.28 -9.21 -3.64
N ILE A 212 -4.83 -9.05 -4.85
CA ILE A 212 -4.87 -7.79 -5.57
C ILE A 212 -6.32 -7.43 -5.87
N PHE A 213 -6.64 -6.17 -5.68
CA PHE A 213 -7.95 -5.63 -6.01
C PHE A 213 -7.86 -4.17 -6.44
N ASP A 214 -8.92 -3.70 -7.09
CA ASP A 214 -9.12 -2.29 -7.38
C ASP A 214 -9.89 -1.61 -6.24
N PRO A 215 -9.25 -0.81 -5.38
CA PRO A 215 -9.96 -0.13 -4.31
C PRO A 215 -10.96 0.92 -4.83
N ALA A 216 -10.87 1.36 -6.09
CA ALA A 216 -11.89 2.22 -6.70
C ALA A 216 -13.18 1.46 -7.04
N ASN A 217 -13.09 0.15 -7.31
CA ASN A 217 -14.24 -0.68 -7.67
C ASN A 217 -14.17 -2.09 -7.08
N MET A 218 -14.32 -2.18 -5.75
CA MET A 218 -14.27 -3.45 -5.02
C MET A 218 -15.32 -4.49 -5.43
N LYS A 219 -16.34 -4.11 -6.23
CA LYS A 219 -17.36 -5.05 -6.74
C LYS A 219 -16.80 -6.01 -7.79
N ASN A 220 -15.69 -5.65 -8.44
CA ASN A 220 -15.04 -6.48 -9.46
C ASN A 220 -14.33 -7.71 -8.86
N GLY A 221 -14.27 -7.79 -7.52
CA GLY A 221 -13.71 -8.93 -6.80
C GLY A 221 -12.24 -8.75 -6.46
N VAL A 222 -11.59 -9.87 -6.15
CA VAL A 222 -10.19 -9.93 -5.74
C VAL A 222 -9.48 -11.03 -6.53
N VAL A 223 -8.22 -10.79 -6.86
CA VAL A 223 -7.34 -11.75 -7.54
C VAL A 223 -6.34 -12.26 -6.52
N MET A 224 -6.32 -13.56 -6.27
CA MET A 224 -5.28 -14.20 -5.47
C MET A 224 -4.08 -14.51 -6.37
N TYR A 225 -2.87 -14.33 -5.84
CA TYR A 225 -1.65 -14.81 -6.46
C TYR A 225 -0.84 -15.63 -5.43
N GLN A 226 -0.12 -16.65 -5.90
CA GLN A 226 0.77 -17.47 -5.08
C GLN A 226 2.21 -17.29 -5.54
N LEU A 227 3.12 -17.10 -4.60
CA LEU A 227 4.54 -16.92 -4.88
C LEU A 227 5.25 -18.27 -4.99
N SER A 228 6.26 -18.35 -5.84
CA SER A 228 7.09 -19.56 -5.93
C SER A 228 8.07 -19.65 -4.76
N MET A 229 8.18 -20.84 -4.15
CA MET A 229 9.22 -21.11 -3.16
C MET A 229 10.60 -21.35 -3.79
N LYS A 230 10.68 -21.56 -5.12
CA LYS A 230 11.93 -21.86 -5.82
C LYS A 230 12.18 -20.83 -6.91
N SER A 231 13.23 -20.02 -6.75
CA SER A 231 13.70 -19.06 -7.76
C SER A 231 14.40 -19.73 -8.96
N GLU A 232 14.04 -20.97 -9.31
CA GLU A 232 14.55 -21.58 -10.53
C GLU A 232 13.75 -21.00 -11.70
N GLU A 233 14.42 -20.19 -12.51
CA GLU A 233 13.91 -19.54 -13.74
C GLU A 233 13.00 -18.30 -13.60
N GLY A 234 13.17 -17.50 -12.54
CA GLY A 234 12.54 -16.16 -12.49
C GLY A 234 11.00 -16.17 -12.46
N LYS A 235 10.38 -17.28 -12.03
CA LYS A 235 8.95 -17.36 -11.73
C LYS A 235 8.70 -16.86 -10.32
N MET A 236 8.43 -15.56 -10.18
CA MET A 236 8.06 -14.96 -8.90
C MET A 236 6.62 -15.36 -8.48
N VAL A 237 5.69 -15.43 -9.45
CA VAL A 237 4.29 -15.84 -9.21
C VAL A 237 4.03 -17.18 -9.90
N ASP A 238 3.65 -18.18 -9.12
CA ASP A 238 3.40 -19.56 -9.56
C ASP A 238 1.98 -19.78 -10.06
N ARG A 239 0.99 -19.16 -9.40
CA ARG A 239 -0.42 -19.34 -9.71
C ARG A 239 -1.22 -18.06 -9.52
N TRP A 240 -2.22 -17.91 -10.38
CA TRP A 240 -3.27 -16.91 -10.25
C TRP A 240 -4.59 -17.60 -9.98
N GLY A 241 -5.34 -17.13 -8.99
CA GLY A 241 -6.66 -17.63 -8.64
C GLY A 241 -7.67 -16.49 -8.64
N GLY A 242 -8.59 -16.49 -9.61
CA GLY A 242 -9.74 -15.60 -9.58
C GLY A 242 -10.80 -16.18 -8.64
N SER A 243 -11.24 -15.40 -7.66
CA SER A 243 -12.44 -15.75 -6.89
C SER A 243 -13.43 -14.59 -6.99
N HIS A 244 -14.64 -14.88 -7.45
CA HIS A 244 -15.80 -14.01 -7.24
C HIS A 244 -16.15 -14.05 -5.75
N VAL A 245 -15.26 -13.55 -4.90
CA VAL A 245 -15.59 -13.34 -3.50
C VAL A 245 -16.56 -12.18 -3.52
N ARG A 246 -17.85 -12.44 -3.30
CA ARG A 246 -18.78 -11.38 -2.91
C ARG A 246 -18.11 -10.70 -1.70
N PRO A 247 -17.76 -9.40 -1.77
CA PRO A 247 -17.00 -8.73 -0.71
C PRO A 247 -17.82 -8.50 0.57
N LEU A 248 -18.91 -9.23 0.76
CA LEU A 248 -19.99 -8.91 1.69
C LEU A 248 -19.69 -9.25 3.15
N LEU A 249 -18.64 -10.00 3.49
CA LEU A 249 -18.30 -10.21 4.90
C LEU A 249 -17.01 -9.52 5.37
N THR A 250 -15.99 -9.40 4.53
CA THR A 250 -14.73 -8.74 4.95
C THR A 250 -14.79 -7.22 4.77
N ILE A 251 -15.49 -6.71 3.75
CA ILE A 251 -15.56 -5.27 3.43
C ILE A 251 -16.75 -4.59 4.15
N ALA A 252 -17.82 -5.33 4.45
CA ALA A 252 -18.95 -4.81 5.24
C ALA A 252 -18.53 -4.45 6.68
N LYS A 253 -17.53 -5.15 7.24
CA LYS A 253 -16.87 -4.73 8.49
C LYS A 253 -16.15 -3.39 8.27
N TRP A 254 -15.35 -3.23 7.22
CA TRP A 254 -14.60 -1.99 6.89
C TRP A 254 -15.46 -0.74 6.67
N LYS A 255 -16.63 -0.84 6.01
CA LYS A 255 -17.53 0.32 5.85
C LYS A 255 -18.06 0.84 7.20
N LYS A 256 -18.15 -0.03 8.22
CA LYS A 256 -18.50 0.36 9.59
C LYS A 256 -17.35 1.10 10.31
N TYR A 257 -16.09 0.88 9.92
CA TYR A 257 -14.93 1.62 10.46
C TYR A 257 -14.70 2.99 9.82
N GLN A 258 -15.20 3.25 8.60
CA GLN A 258 -15.20 4.60 8.02
C GLN A 258 -16.42 5.46 8.39
N LEU A 259 -17.56 4.85 8.73
CA LEU A 259 -18.78 5.55 9.15
C LEU A 259 -19.04 5.49 10.67
N GLY A 260 -18.10 4.96 11.45
CA GLY A 260 -18.16 4.90 12.91
C GLY A 260 -17.91 6.23 13.63
N VAL A 261 -17.81 7.34 12.90
CA VAL A 261 -17.80 8.71 13.43
C VAL A 261 -19.09 9.38 12.98
N LEU A 262 -20.22 8.89 13.46
CA LEU A 262 -21.50 9.63 13.54
C LEU A 262 -22.43 8.88 14.49
N ARG A 263 -22.10 8.95 15.78
CA ARG A 263 -23.01 9.27 16.89
C ARG A 263 -22.23 9.32 18.20
#